data_AF-A0A956K3H5-F1
#
_entry.id   AF-A0A956K3H5-F1
#
_cell.length_a   1.000
_cell.length_b   1.000
_cell.length_c   1.000
_cell.angle_alpha   90.00
_cell.angle_beta   90.00
_cell.angle_gamma   90.00
#
_symmetry.space_group_name_H-M   'P 1'
#
loop_
_entity.id
_entity.type
_entity.pdbx_description
1 polymer ?
#
loop_
_entity_poly.entity_id
_entity_poly.type
_entity_poly.pdbx_seq_one_letter_code
_entity_poly.pdbx_strand_id
1 'polypeptide(L)'
;MADDDDLGSADAADLALQLNSLDRFRKQSSSLLLEQYSHCEVPAGCGGVVMRWVDPRVGTPAQLIVVVPGARAQAWIDGQSQDDDRIDVAPGEHELAIELHEISDARWVLVGLLRALANEAMSSTPTVITGSGRGRWQISDRPRGERWFEDTVEGEGWHTMADGSARVDAEARESWRHRTLRSVGLLPLALDRESVHQGRAWIRHRFTSELLDPSSRPRGRR
;
A
#
# COMPACT_ATOMS: atom_id res chain seq x y z
N MET A 1 18.22 -29.46 -69.22
CA MET A 1 18.22 -28.03 -68.85
C MET A 1 16.79 -27.70 -68.51
N ALA A 2 16.43 -27.93 -67.26
CA ALA A 2 15.18 -27.54 -66.67
C ALA A 2 15.61 -26.71 -65.46
N ASP A 3 15.41 -25.40 -65.55
CA ASP A 3 15.66 -24.47 -64.47
C ASP A 3 14.40 -24.44 -63.61
N ASP A 4 14.55 -24.84 -62.35
CA ASP A 4 13.53 -24.77 -61.30
C ASP A 4 13.38 -23.30 -60.86
N ASP A 5 12.18 -22.75 -61.11
CA ASP A 5 11.74 -21.45 -60.62
C ASP A 5 11.47 -21.51 -59.09
N ASP A 6 12.49 -21.17 -58.29
CA ASP A 6 12.39 -20.96 -56.85
C ASP A 6 12.03 -19.49 -56.53
N LEU A 7 10.78 -19.12 -56.81
CA LEU A 7 10.23 -17.79 -56.50
C LEU A 7 9.00 -17.92 -55.58
N GLY A 8 9.23 -18.01 -54.27
CA GLY A 8 8.08 -18.03 -53.35
C GLY A 8 8.34 -17.90 -51.84
N SER A 9 9.57 -17.66 -51.37
CA SER A 9 9.88 -17.74 -49.92
C SER A 9 10.19 -16.41 -49.22
N ALA A 10 10.49 -15.31 -49.93
CA ALA A 10 10.98 -14.09 -49.28
C ALA A 10 9.84 -13.22 -48.70
N ASP A 11 8.70 -13.12 -49.39
CA ASP A 11 7.58 -12.25 -48.96
C ASP A 11 6.89 -12.74 -47.67
N ALA A 12 6.85 -14.06 -47.44
CA ALA A 12 6.22 -14.61 -46.23
C ALA A 12 7.04 -14.35 -44.96
N ALA A 13 8.37 -14.30 -45.07
CA ALA A 13 9.26 -14.01 -43.95
C ALA A 13 9.20 -12.53 -43.54
N ASP A 14 9.10 -11.62 -44.52
CA ASP A 14 8.96 -10.19 -44.26
C ASP A 14 7.58 -9.83 -43.67
N LEU A 15 6.50 -10.50 -44.12
CA LEU A 15 5.17 -10.40 -43.50
C LEU A 15 5.14 -10.93 -42.05
N ALA A 16 5.89 -12.00 -41.76
CA ALA A 16 6.00 -12.55 -40.40
C ALA A 16 6.82 -11.64 -39.46
N LEU A 17 7.79 -10.89 -39.98
CA LEU A 17 8.55 -9.87 -39.23
C LEU A 17 7.70 -8.61 -38.97
N GLN A 18 6.82 -8.23 -39.90
CA GLN A 18 5.93 -7.07 -39.73
C GLN A 18 4.82 -7.30 -38.70
N LEU A 19 4.38 -8.54 -38.50
CA LEU A 19 3.41 -8.93 -37.45
C LEU A 19 3.97 -8.82 -36.02
N ASN A 20 5.29 -8.75 -35.86
CA ASN A 20 5.96 -8.46 -34.59
C ASN A 20 6.36 -6.99 -34.44
N SER A 21 5.96 -6.12 -35.38
CA SER A 21 5.91 -4.69 -35.12
C SER A 21 4.75 -4.45 -34.15
N LEU A 22 5.04 -4.65 -32.86
CA LEU A 22 4.22 -4.12 -31.78
C LEU A 22 4.28 -2.60 -31.90
N ASP A 23 3.47 -2.04 -32.80
CA ASP A 23 2.99 -0.68 -32.70
C ASP A 23 2.43 -0.57 -31.29
N ARG A 24 3.25 0.01 -30.41
CA ARG A 24 3.02 -0.01 -28.98
C ARG A 24 1.76 0.79 -28.72
N PHE A 25 0.63 0.11 -28.61
CA PHE A 25 -0.64 0.72 -28.25
C PHE A 25 -0.48 1.43 -26.92
N ARG A 26 -0.36 2.76 -26.96
CA ARG A 26 -0.24 3.60 -25.78
C ARG A 26 -1.63 4.12 -25.44
N LYS A 27 -2.23 3.55 -24.39
CA LYS A 27 -3.46 4.10 -23.80
C LYS A 27 -3.08 5.15 -22.75
N GLN A 28 -3.65 6.35 -22.86
CA GLN A 28 -3.50 7.41 -21.89
C GLN A 28 -4.88 7.91 -21.47
N SER A 29 -5.02 8.27 -20.20
CA SER A 29 -6.20 8.95 -19.68
C SER A 29 -5.76 10.18 -18.89
N SER A 30 -6.53 11.26 -19.03
CA SER A 30 -6.34 12.50 -18.26
C SER A 30 -6.99 12.43 -16.88
N SER A 31 -7.95 11.53 -16.68
CA SER A 31 -8.75 11.41 -15.46
C SER A 31 -8.49 10.11 -14.68
N LEU A 32 -8.04 9.05 -15.34
CA LEU A 32 -7.81 7.75 -14.72
C LEU A 32 -6.32 7.52 -14.46
N LEU A 33 -6.03 6.79 -13.38
CA LEU A 33 -4.70 6.31 -13.04
C LEU A 33 -4.54 4.89 -13.56
N LEU A 34 -3.49 4.64 -14.33
CA LEU A 34 -3.12 3.28 -14.70
C LEU A 34 -2.25 2.70 -13.60
N GLU A 35 -2.64 1.57 -13.02
CA GLU A 35 -1.82 0.86 -12.05
C GLU A 35 -1.64 -0.60 -12.37
N GLN A 36 -0.54 -1.16 -11.90
CA GLN A 36 -0.31 -2.59 -11.87
C GLN A 36 -1.20 -3.21 -10.80
N TYR A 37 -2.17 -4.02 -11.18
CA TYR A 37 -3.13 -4.65 -10.28
C TYR A 37 -2.66 -6.01 -9.78
N SER A 38 -2.16 -6.86 -10.69
CA SER A 38 -1.79 -8.24 -10.38
C SER A 38 -0.69 -8.72 -11.32
N HIS A 39 -0.21 -9.95 -11.10
CA HIS A 39 0.70 -10.66 -11.98
C HIS A 39 0.04 -11.97 -12.38
N CYS A 40 0.15 -12.36 -13.65
CA CYS A 40 -0.20 -13.71 -14.04
C CYS A 40 1.04 -14.61 -13.86
N GLU A 41 0.95 -15.58 -12.96
CA GLU A 41 1.91 -16.68 -12.90
C GLU A 41 1.57 -17.63 -14.05
N VAL A 42 2.32 -17.54 -15.15
CA VAL A 42 2.15 -18.41 -16.32
C VAL A 42 3.20 -19.52 -16.25
N PRO A 43 2.83 -20.81 -16.38
CA PRO A 43 3.74 -21.95 -16.17
C PRO A 43 4.93 -22.06 -17.16
N ALA A 44 5.10 -21.10 -18.08
CA ALA A 44 6.13 -21.10 -19.12
C ALA A 44 7.01 -19.83 -19.15
N GLY A 45 7.08 -19.05 -18.07
CA GLY A 45 8.13 -18.02 -17.90
C GLY A 45 7.88 -16.66 -18.57
N CYS A 46 6.71 -16.41 -19.16
CA CYS A 46 6.30 -15.08 -19.62
C CYS A 46 5.55 -14.35 -18.50
N GLY A 47 6.27 -13.73 -17.56
CA GLY A 47 5.67 -12.93 -16.48
C GLY A 47 4.93 -11.71 -17.05
N GLY A 48 3.60 -11.75 -17.05
CA GLY A 48 2.76 -10.63 -17.44
C GLY A 48 2.28 -9.84 -16.23
N VAL A 49 2.12 -8.54 -16.40
CA VAL A 49 1.49 -7.66 -15.41
C VAL A 49 0.07 -7.34 -15.86
N VAL A 50 -0.89 -7.53 -14.96
CA VAL A 50 -2.26 -7.05 -15.16
C VAL A 50 -2.30 -5.60 -14.72
N MET A 51 -2.65 -4.70 -15.64
CA MET A 51 -2.86 -3.29 -15.32
C MET A 51 -4.37 -2.99 -15.23
N ARG A 52 -4.78 -2.10 -14.33
CA ARG A 52 -6.15 -1.57 -14.26
C ARG A 52 -6.17 -0.04 -14.29
N TRP A 53 -7.23 0.53 -14.86
CA TRP A 53 -7.51 1.96 -14.74
C TRP A 53 -8.35 2.20 -13.50
N VAL A 54 -7.93 3.18 -12.69
CA VAL A 54 -8.60 3.55 -11.44
C VAL A 54 -9.11 4.98 -11.55
N ASP A 55 -10.35 5.21 -11.09
CA ASP A 55 -10.91 6.56 -10.94
C ASP A 55 -10.55 7.09 -9.54
N PRO A 56 -9.60 8.05 -9.44
CA PRO A 56 -9.15 8.58 -8.16
C PRO A 56 -10.24 9.32 -7.37
N ARG A 57 -11.38 9.64 -8.00
CA ARG A 57 -12.53 10.25 -7.35
C ARG A 57 -13.36 9.25 -6.55
N VAL A 58 -13.26 7.97 -6.90
CA VAL A 58 -13.95 6.88 -6.20
C VAL A 58 -13.05 6.27 -5.15
N GLY A 59 -11.78 6.06 -5.48
CA GLY A 59 -10.80 5.47 -4.59
C GLY A 59 -9.39 5.66 -5.13
N THR A 60 -8.46 5.95 -4.24
CA THR A 60 -7.05 6.00 -4.57
C THR A 60 -6.36 4.75 -4.02
N PRO A 61 -5.63 4.01 -4.87
CA PRO A 61 -4.86 2.86 -4.42
C PRO A 61 -3.81 3.27 -3.39
N ALA A 62 -3.80 2.56 -2.27
CA ALA A 62 -2.86 2.74 -1.19
C ALA A 62 -2.36 1.38 -0.71
N GLN A 63 -1.17 1.38 -0.12
CA GLN A 63 -0.57 0.24 0.53
C GLN A 63 -0.62 0.46 2.05
N LEU A 64 -1.28 -0.44 2.76
CA LEU A 64 -1.25 -0.51 4.21
C LEU A 64 -0.02 -1.26 4.67
N ILE A 65 0.80 -0.62 5.49
CA ILE A 65 1.99 -1.22 6.09
C ILE A 65 1.81 -1.21 7.59
N VAL A 66 1.78 -2.41 8.17
CA VAL A 66 1.85 -2.62 9.62
C VAL A 66 3.09 -3.47 9.92
N VAL A 67 4.01 -2.92 10.71
CA VAL A 67 5.22 -3.63 11.17
C VAL A 67 5.21 -3.65 12.69
N VAL A 68 5.12 -4.85 13.25
CA VAL A 68 5.18 -5.12 14.68
C VAL A 68 6.06 -6.35 14.90
N PRO A 69 7.23 -6.22 15.55
CA PRO A 69 8.08 -7.38 15.86
C PRO A 69 7.37 -8.34 16.81
N GLY A 70 7.47 -9.65 16.56
CA GLY A 70 7.00 -10.66 17.51
C GLY A 70 5.48 -10.66 17.74
N ALA A 71 4.70 -10.14 16.80
CA ALA A 71 3.24 -10.15 16.81
C ALA A 71 2.68 -10.24 15.38
N ARG A 72 1.38 -10.46 15.27
CA ARG A 72 0.61 -10.37 14.03
C ARG A 72 -0.38 -9.22 14.12
N ALA A 73 -0.85 -8.76 12.97
CA ALA A 73 -1.81 -7.66 12.88
C ALA A 73 -2.96 -8.02 11.93
N GLN A 74 -4.18 -7.71 12.34
CA GLN A 74 -5.36 -7.62 11.47
C GLN A 74 -5.77 -6.16 11.38
N ALA A 75 -6.12 -5.69 10.19
CA ALA A 75 -6.51 -4.30 9.99
C ALA A 75 -7.91 -4.19 9.38
N TRP A 76 -8.56 -3.08 9.69
CA TRP A 76 -9.83 -2.67 9.13
C TRP A 76 -9.78 -1.21 8.72
N ILE A 77 -10.44 -0.88 7.61
CA ILE A 77 -10.72 0.50 7.22
C ILE A 77 -12.22 0.67 7.10
N ASP A 78 -12.75 1.63 7.83
CA ASP A 78 -14.19 1.92 7.88
C ASP A 78 -15.02 0.64 8.16
N GLY A 79 -14.50 -0.20 9.05
CA GLY A 79 -15.09 -1.48 9.45
C GLY A 79 -14.92 -2.65 8.47
N GLN A 80 -14.31 -2.45 7.31
CA GLN A 80 -14.03 -3.52 6.34
C GLN A 80 -12.68 -4.17 6.66
N SER A 81 -12.64 -5.49 6.80
CA SER A 81 -11.39 -6.25 6.99
C SER A 81 -10.49 -6.11 5.77
N GLN A 82 -9.20 -5.93 6.01
CA GLN A 82 -8.18 -5.86 4.96
C GLN A 82 -7.36 -7.15 5.00
N ASP A 83 -7.53 -7.99 3.97
CA ASP A 83 -6.79 -9.24 3.80
C ASP A 83 -5.58 -9.05 2.84
N ASP A 84 -5.60 -7.96 2.08
CA ASP A 84 -4.53 -7.52 1.17
C ASP A 84 -3.88 -6.25 1.76
N ASP A 85 -2.59 -6.04 1.46
CA ASP A 85 -1.92 -4.79 1.79
C ASP A 85 -2.32 -3.67 0.83
N ARG A 86 -2.92 -3.99 -0.33
CA ARG A 86 -3.43 -3.03 -1.31
C ARG A 86 -4.91 -2.76 -1.15
N ILE A 87 -5.23 -1.47 -1.00
CA ILE A 87 -6.58 -1.03 -0.67
C ILE A 87 -6.94 0.23 -1.45
N ASP A 88 -8.22 0.37 -1.81
CA ASP A 88 -8.72 1.58 -2.46
C ASP A 88 -9.34 2.49 -1.40
N VAL A 89 -8.72 3.65 -1.18
CA VAL A 89 -9.16 4.62 -0.15
C VAL A 89 -9.91 5.75 -0.83
N ALA A 90 -11.20 5.89 -0.54
CA ALA A 90 -12.00 6.99 -1.05
C ALA A 90 -11.45 8.35 -0.58
N PRO A 91 -11.86 9.46 -1.20
CA PRO A 91 -11.68 10.79 -0.61
C PRO A 91 -12.65 10.97 0.58
N GLY A 92 -12.19 11.57 1.68
CA GLY A 92 -13.03 11.84 2.84
C GLY A 92 -12.38 11.48 4.17
N GLU A 93 -13.20 11.43 5.22
CA GLU A 93 -12.79 10.96 6.55
C GLU A 93 -12.84 9.44 6.62
N HIS A 94 -11.80 8.86 7.22
CA HIS A 94 -11.64 7.42 7.36
C HIS A 94 -11.17 7.06 8.76
N GLU A 95 -11.48 5.83 9.17
CA GLU A 95 -10.94 5.22 10.38
C GLU A 95 -10.14 3.96 10.03
N LEU A 96 -8.88 3.94 10.46
CA LEU A 96 -8.03 2.75 10.44
C LEU A 96 -8.04 2.13 11.83
N ALA A 97 -8.49 0.90 11.93
CA ALA A 97 -8.47 0.08 13.13
C ALA A 97 -7.50 -1.09 12.94
N ILE A 98 -6.72 -1.41 13.96
CA ILE A 98 -5.72 -2.49 13.93
C ILE A 98 -5.82 -3.29 15.22
N GLU A 99 -5.92 -4.60 15.09
CA GLU A 99 -5.78 -5.53 16.19
C GLU A 99 -4.43 -6.23 16.08
N LEU A 100 -3.63 -6.08 17.11
CA LEU A 100 -2.41 -6.84 17.30
C LEU A 100 -2.74 -8.10 18.10
N HIS A 101 -2.24 -9.25 17.65
CA HIS A 101 -2.40 -10.53 18.33
C HIS A 101 -1.07 -11.26 18.44
N GLU A 102 -1.01 -12.23 19.36
CA GLU A 102 0.19 -13.02 19.65
C GLU A 102 1.39 -12.15 20.07
N ILE A 103 1.16 -11.00 20.73
CA ILE A 103 2.22 -10.10 21.18
C ILE A 103 3.06 -10.79 22.27
N SER A 104 4.31 -11.11 21.92
CA SER A 104 5.27 -11.73 22.84
C SER A 104 6.16 -10.70 23.52
N ASP A 105 6.84 -9.85 22.75
CA ASP A 105 7.83 -8.89 23.25
C ASP A 105 7.80 -7.50 22.57
N ALA A 106 6.87 -7.28 21.64
CA ALA A 106 6.74 -6.04 20.87
C ALA A 106 6.71 -4.80 21.78
N ARG A 107 7.56 -3.81 21.46
CA ARG A 107 7.66 -2.51 22.18
C ARG A 107 7.25 -1.31 21.37
N TRP A 108 7.05 -1.52 20.08
CA TRP A 108 6.71 -0.50 19.13
C TRP A 108 5.93 -1.11 17.98
N VAL A 109 5.21 -0.25 17.27
CA VAL A 109 4.52 -0.57 16.03
C VAL A 109 4.74 0.57 15.04
N LEU A 110 5.00 0.23 13.78
CA LEU A 110 5.00 1.17 12.67
C LEU A 110 3.75 0.92 11.84
N VAL A 111 2.95 1.97 11.68
CA VAL A 111 1.76 1.94 10.82
C VAL A 111 1.85 3.05 9.79
N GLY A 112 1.56 2.73 8.54
CA GLY A 112 1.47 3.71 7.47
C GLY A 112 0.50 3.29 6.38
N LEU A 113 -0.22 4.25 5.86
CA LEU A 113 -1.03 4.11 4.66
C LEU A 113 -0.39 4.94 3.55
N LEU A 114 0.26 4.25 2.62
CA LEU A 114 1.12 4.85 1.62
C LEU A 114 0.43 4.83 0.26
N ARG A 115 0.27 6.00 -0.36
CA ARG A 115 -0.24 6.09 -1.72
C ARG A 115 0.83 5.59 -2.69
N ALA A 116 0.48 4.57 -3.47
CA ALA A 116 1.31 4.12 -4.57
C ALA A 116 1.03 5.02 -5.78
N LEU A 117 1.96 5.90 -6.15
CA LEU A 117 1.84 6.68 -7.38
C LEU A 117 2.22 5.79 -8.56
N ALA A 118 1.20 5.30 -9.26
CA ALA A 118 1.32 4.22 -10.23
C ALA A 118 2.03 4.57 -11.56
N ASN A 119 2.76 5.68 -11.68
CA ASN A 119 3.19 6.14 -13.01
C ASN A 119 4.51 6.92 -13.10
N GLU A 120 5.47 6.68 -12.21
CA GLU A 120 6.83 7.18 -12.46
C GLU A 120 7.84 6.04 -12.45
N ALA A 121 8.37 5.77 -13.63
CA ALA A 121 9.56 4.96 -13.82
C ALA A 121 10.63 5.42 -12.81
N MET A 122 10.93 4.55 -11.85
CA MET A 122 12.04 4.67 -10.89
C MET A 122 12.12 6.02 -10.16
N SER A 123 11.64 6.07 -8.91
CA SER A 123 11.88 7.14 -7.92
C SER A 123 10.73 8.12 -7.63
N SER A 124 9.49 7.66 -7.56
CA SER A 124 8.49 8.40 -6.77
C SER A 124 8.54 7.90 -5.33
N THR A 125 8.96 8.77 -4.41
CA THR A 125 8.79 8.53 -2.98
C THR A 125 7.28 8.38 -2.71
N PRO A 126 6.82 7.30 -2.06
CA PRO A 126 5.39 7.13 -1.82
C PRO A 126 4.88 8.27 -0.95
N THR A 127 3.67 8.76 -1.27
CA THR A 127 3.04 9.81 -0.48
C THR A 127 2.34 9.18 0.72
N VAL A 128 2.72 9.59 1.93
CA VAL A 128 2.01 9.16 3.15
C VAL A 128 0.63 9.81 3.19
N ILE A 129 -0.43 9.00 3.06
CA ILE A 129 -1.82 9.44 3.30
C ILE A 129 -1.99 9.68 4.79
N THR A 130 -1.68 8.66 5.58
CA THR A 130 -1.51 8.79 7.02
C THR A 130 -0.41 7.87 7.53
N GLY A 131 0.13 8.19 8.69
CA GLY A 131 1.19 7.42 9.29
C GLY A 131 1.34 7.73 10.76
N SER A 132 2.11 6.88 11.40
CA SER A 132 2.42 6.86 12.82
C SER A 132 3.20 8.08 13.38
N GLY A 133 3.32 9.16 12.60
CA GLY A 133 3.81 10.48 13.03
C GLY A 133 2.83 11.64 12.74
N ARG A 134 1.60 11.34 12.31
CA ARG A 134 0.55 12.30 11.97
C ARG A 134 -0.75 11.96 12.69
N GLY A 135 -1.46 12.99 13.14
CA GLY A 135 -2.71 12.87 13.89
C GLY A 135 -2.56 12.17 15.25
N ARG A 136 -3.68 11.79 15.86
CA ARG A 136 -3.72 11.19 17.20
C ARG A 136 -4.04 9.70 17.09
N TRP A 137 -3.00 8.87 17.20
CA TRP A 137 -3.15 7.43 17.32
C TRP A 137 -3.61 7.08 18.72
N GLN A 138 -4.57 6.17 18.84
CA GLN A 138 -5.11 5.73 20.10
C GLN A 138 -4.95 4.21 20.26
N ILE A 139 -4.77 3.77 21.50
CA ILE A 139 -4.64 2.35 21.87
C ILE A 139 -5.57 2.02 23.04
N SER A 140 -6.08 0.80 23.05
CA SER A 140 -6.82 0.21 24.17
C SER A 140 -6.31 -1.21 24.43
N ASP A 141 -6.38 -1.65 25.69
CA ASP A 141 -6.13 -3.02 26.11
C ASP A 141 -7.44 -3.83 26.21
N ARG A 142 -8.62 -3.18 26.18
CA ARG A 142 -9.94 -3.83 26.22
C ARG A 142 -10.98 -2.92 25.58
N PRO A 143 -11.10 -2.90 24.24
CA PRO A 143 -12.16 -2.13 23.62
C PRO A 143 -13.54 -2.73 23.96
N ARG A 144 -14.58 -1.90 23.89
CA ARG A 144 -15.96 -2.34 24.17
C ARG A 144 -16.54 -3.05 22.95
N GLY A 145 -17.11 -4.22 23.18
CA GLY A 145 -17.86 -4.96 22.17
C GLY A 145 -16.98 -5.68 21.15
N GLU A 146 -17.60 -6.59 20.41
CA GLU A 146 -16.94 -7.39 19.36
C GLU A 146 -16.70 -6.59 18.07
N ARG A 147 -17.41 -5.46 17.91
CA ARG A 147 -17.37 -4.56 16.74
C ARG A 147 -16.69 -3.23 17.06
N TRP A 148 -15.68 -3.27 17.92
CA TRP A 148 -14.94 -2.08 18.34
C TRP A 148 -14.30 -1.29 17.19
N PHE A 149 -14.12 -1.92 16.02
CA PHE A 149 -13.61 -1.31 14.79
C PHE A 149 -14.68 -0.61 13.94
N GLU A 150 -15.97 -0.71 14.31
CA GLU A 150 -17.08 0.03 13.70
C GLU A 150 -17.43 1.30 14.52
N ASP A 151 -17.04 1.31 15.81
CA ASP A 151 -17.43 2.35 16.76
C ASP A 151 -16.52 3.59 16.68
N THR A 152 -16.99 4.60 15.95
CA THR A 152 -16.34 5.92 15.86
C THR A 152 -16.35 6.75 17.16
N VAL A 153 -16.90 6.20 18.25
CA VAL A 153 -17.07 6.91 19.52
C VAL A 153 -15.74 6.95 20.28
N GLU A 154 -15.31 8.15 20.66
CA GLU A 154 -14.26 8.34 21.65
C GLU A 154 -14.73 7.78 23.01
N GLY A 155 -14.50 6.48 23.22
CA GLY A 155 -14.94 5.77 24.42
C GLY A 155 -13.90 5.76 25.54
N GLU A 156 -14.39 5.47 26.75
CA GLU A 156 -13.54 5.13 27.90
C GLU A 156 -12.61 3.95 27.55
N GLY A 157 -11.36 4.03 28.00
CA GLY A 157 -10.35 2.97 27.80
C GLY A 157 -9.46 3.13 26.57
N TRP A 158 -9.58 4.23 25.82
CA TRP A 158 -8.65 4.60 24.75
C TRP A 158 -7.66 5.67 25.23
N HIS A 159 -6.37 5.43 24.98
CA HIS A 159 -5.28 6.34 25.35
C HIS A 159 -4.49 6.77 24.12
N THR A 160 -3.96 7.99 24.12
CA THR A 160 -3.11 8.46 23.03
C THR A 160 -1.77 7.71 23.07
N MET A 161 -1.33 7.19 21.93
CA MET A 161 -0.04 6.52 21.81
C MET A 161 1.10 7.53 21.82
N ALA A 162 2.19 7.20 22.51
CA ALA A 162 3.41 8.01 22.55
C ALA A 162 4.36 7.68 21.37
N ASP A 163 5.35 8.55 21.15
CA ASP A 163 6.46 8.29 20.23
C ASP A 163 7.29 7.08 20.72
N GLY A 164 7.41 6.06 19.87
CA GLY A 164 8.15 4.83 20.11
C GLY A 164 9.61 4.86 19.64
N SER A 165 10.11 5.99 19.12
CA SER A 165 11.43 6.07 18.46
C SER A 165 12.59 5.62 19.34
N ALA A 166 12.51 5.92 20.64
CA ALA A 166 13.51 5.49 21.62
C ALA A 166 13.50 3.96 21.87
N ARG A 167 12.37 3.30 21.62
CA ARG A 167 12.11 1.87 21.91
C ARG A 167 12.37 0.93 20.75
N VAL A 168 12.68 1.46 19.57
CA VAL A 168 13.08 0.61 18.43
C VAL A 168 14.45 0.00 18.74
N ASP A 169 14.53 -1.33 18.66
CA ASP A 169 15.78 -2.05 18.89
C ASP A 169 16.84 -1.68 17.84
N ALA A 170 18.12 -1.78 18.22
CA ALA A 170 19.23 -1.42 17.33
C ALA A 170 19.20 -2.19 16.01
N GLU A 171 18.94 -3.50 16.06
CA GLU A 171 18.82 -4.35 14.87
C GLU A 171 17.65 -3.90 13.97
N ALA A 172 16.49 -3.62 14.56
CA ALA A 172 15.35 -3.11 13.82
C ALA A 172 15.65 -1.76 13.17
N ARG A 173 16.40 -0.87 13.85
CA ARG A 173 16.82 0.44 13.30
C ARG A 173 17.68 0.29 12.04
N GLU A 174 18.52 -0.74 12.00
CA GLU A 174 19.43 -1.01 10.89
C GLU A 174 18.76 -1.72 9.71
N SER A 175 17.63 -2.42 9.98
CA SER A 175 16.86 -3.09 8.94
C SER A 175 16.49 -2.13 7.80
N TRP A 176 16.65 -2.60 6.55
CA TRP A 176 16.36 -1.79 5.37
C TRP A 176 14.90 -1.31 5.37
N ARG A 177 13.96 -2.17 5.82
CA ARG A 177 12.52 -1.88 5.86
C ARG A 177 12.23 -0.72 6.81
N HIS A 178 12.78 -0.74 8.02
CA HIS A 178 12.62 0.36 8.97
C HIS A 178 13.20 1.66 8.41
N ARG A 179 14.41 1.63 7.83
CA ARG A 179 15.02 2.82 7.22
C ARG A 179 14.18 3.40 6.08
N THR A 180 13.67 2.56 5.18
CA THR A 180 12.79 2.98 4.09
C THR A 180 11.51 3.62 4.62
N LEU A 181 10.85 3.00 5.60
CA LEU A 181 9.61 3.53 6.19
C LEU A 181 9.83 4.87 6.91
N ARG A 182 10.97 5.03 7.60
CA ARG A 182 11.34 6.32 8.19
C ARG A 182 11.69 7.38 7.15
N SER A 183 12.33 7.00 6.03
CA SER A 183 12.64 7.95 4.96
C SER A 183 11.40 8.53 4.28
N VAL A 184 10.26 7.82 4.36
CA VAL A 184 8.97 8.33 3.88
C VAL A 184 8.17 9.05 4.97
N GLY A 185 8.73 9.17 6.19
CA GLY A 185 8.15 9.95 7.28
C GLY A 185 7.28 9.18 8.27
N LEU A 186 7.29 7.83 8.26
CA LEU A 186 6.65 7.05 9.31
C LEU A 186 7.50 7.08 10.59
N LEU A 187 6.86 7.24 11.74
CA LEU A 187 7.49 7.26 13.05
C LEU A 187 6.94 6.12 13.90
N PRO A 188 7.75 5.32 14.59
CA PRO A 188 7.25 4.23 15.42
C PRO A 188 6.38 4.77 16.57
N LEU A 189 5.30 4.07 16.89
CA LEU A 189 4.46 4.34 18.06
C LEU A 189 4.85 3.38 19.18
N ALA A 190 4.83 3.88 20.42
CA ALA A 190 5.13 3.09 21.60
C ALA A 190 4.03 2.06 21.87
N LEU A 191 4.43 0.81 22.13
CA LEU A 191 3.55 -0.24 22.65
C LEU A 191 3.92 -0.50 24.11
N ASP A 192 3.11 0.01 25.04
CA ASP A 192 3.29 -0.19 26.47
C ASP A 192 2.74 -1.54 26.92
N ARG A 193 3.40 -2.17 27.90
CA ARG A 193 2.93 -3.46 28.46
C ARG A 193 1.52 -3.35 29.05
N GLU A 194 1.18 -2.18 29.60
CA GLU A 194 -0.15 -1.90 30.17
C GLU A 194 -1.23 -1.84 29.09
N SER A 195 -0.86 -1.53 27.84
CA SER A 195 -1.77 -1.51 26.70
C SER A 195 -1.96 -2.89 26.04
N VAL A 196 -1.31 -3.92 26.57
CA VAL A 196 -1.37 -5.29 26.06
C VAL A 196 -2.13 -6.18 27.04
N HIS A 197 -3.29 -6.68 26.62
CA HIS A 197 -4.09 -7.60 27.41
C HIS A 197 -4.09 -8.98 26.76
N GLN A 198 -3.61 -10.00 27.49
CA GLN A 198 -3.59 -11.39 27.02
C GLN A 198 -2.91 -11.55 25.63
N GLY A 199 -1.83 -10.80 25.40
CA GLY A 199 -1.11 -10.82 24.12
C GLY A 199 -1.84 -10.12 22.97
N ARG A 200 -2.84 -9.29 23.25
CA ARG A 200 -3.59 -8.50 22.28
C ARG A 200 -3.55 -7.01 22.60
N ALA A 201 -3.63 -6.18 21.58
CA ALA A 201 -3.78 -4.73 21.70
C ALA A 201 -4.60 -4.18 20.53
N TRP A 202 -5.35 -3.11 20.76
CA TRP A 202 -6.25 -2.54 19.78
C TRP A 202 -5.88 -1.10 19.54
N ILE A 203 -5.65 -0.76 18.28
CA ILE A 203 -5.16 0.55 17.85
C ILE A 203 -6.18 1.15 16.89
N ARG A 204 -6.38 2.46 16.97
CA ARG A 204 -7.19 3.19 15.98
C ARG A 204 -6.59 4.54 15.62
N HIS A 205 -6.93 4.99 14.43
CA HIS A 205 -6.50 6.27 13.92
C HIS A 205 -7.49 6.82 12.89
N ARG A 206 -7.95 8.06 13.12
CA ARG A 206 -8.78 8.79 12.16
C ARG A 206 -7.91 9.66 11.28
N PHE A 207 -8.16 9.64 9.99
CA PHE A 207 -7.44 10.42 9.00
C PHE A 207 -8.36 10.92 7.90
N THR A 208 -7.91 11.92 7.15
CA THR A 208 -8.60 12.43 5.97
C THR A 208 -7.78 12.10 4.74
N SER A 209 -8.41 11.47 3.75
CA SER A 209 -7.84 11.23 2.43
C SER A 209 -8.30 12.34 1.50
N GLU A 210 -7.34 13.09 0.95
CA GLU A 210 -7.65 14.13 -0.03
C GLU A 210 -7.89 13.54 -1.41
N LEU A 211 -8.84 14.15 -2.13
CA LEU A 211 -9.06 13.90 -3.54
C LEU A 211 -7.78 14.20 -4.30
N LEU A 212 -7.31 13.23 -5.09
CA LEU A 212 -6.25 13.51 -6.05
C LEU A 212 -6.79 14.45 -7.12
N ASP A 213 -6.19 15.62 -7.24
CA ASP A 213 -6.36 16.43 -8.44
C ASP A 213 -5.47 15.81 -9.55
N PRO A 214 -6.04 15.15 -10.58
CA PRO A 214 -5.24 14.58 -11.66
C PRO A 214 -4.49 15.65 -12.45
N SER A 215 -4.86 16.93 -12.33
CA SER A 215 -4.18 18.06 -12.97
C SER A 215 -2.97 18.57 -12.19
N SER A 216 -2.80 18.18 -10.92
CA SER A 216 -1.67 18.60 -10.07
C SER A 216 -0.39 17.81 -10.32
N ARG A 217 -0.31 17.02 -11.41
CA ARG A 217 0.93 16.31 -11.78
C ARG A 217 2.07 17.32 -11.84
N PRO A 218 3.21 17.07 -11.16
CA PRO A 218 4.36 17.95 -11.28
C PRO A 218 4.67 18.07 -12.77
N ARG A 219 4.66 19.30 -13.29
CA ARG A 219 5.08 19.56 -14.66
C ARG A 219 6.53 19.10 -14.73
N GLY A 220 6.76 17.89 -15.25
CA GLY A 220 8.10 17.35 -15.41
C GLY A 220 8.96 18.41 -16.09
N ARG A 221 10.04 18.82 -15.43
CA ARG A 221 11.04 19.69 -16.05
C ARG A 221 11.53 18.95 -17.30
N ARG A 222 11.14 19.45 -18.46
CA ARG A 222 11.71 19.06 -19.75
C ARG A 222 13.14 19.58 -19.85
#